data_AF-A0A7S2B4S7-F1
#
_entry.id   AF-A0A7S2B4S7-F1
#
_cell.length_a   1.000
_cell.length_b   1.000
_cell.length_c   1.000
_cell.angle_alpha   90.00
_cell.angle_beta   90.00
_cell.angle_gamma   90.00
#
_symmetry.space_group_name_H-M   'P 1'
#
loop_
_entity.id
_entity.type
_entity.pdbx_description
1 polymer ?
#
loop_
_entity_poly.entity_id
_entity_poly.type
_entity_poly.pdbx_seq_one_letter_code
_entity_poly.pdbx_strand_id
1 'polypeptide(L)'
;ASYPQFWRDGIISCPDSCDDSTPISECQCSCATVPADDDVATDVAAPLLQESGVFERLARHDTKQRLIERKIDDLTGAVSYSWVGVDELSQAETTDWFFRIVCEVAQTGDMLGSSSPVDPIFWSVHPTVDRLWQWKRLSADCSYNYTWPSGTSIYGTCSGHDEYDMLPYYGLNTHDTNRVFTNKGIYDFLDPVETTSPYVYDDFNWDHCLQDNTDVRNFCTGDSYDGSEGDSADSTGSEGGESSGSQGPTDDTTSDSSGVSSDEHEGGESNVGVPTAKAFLGMA
;
A
#
# COMPACT_ATOMS: atom_id res chain seq x y z
N ALA A 1 4.88 -2.62 -9.92
CA ALA A 1 3.63 -2.87 -10.66
C ALA A 1 3.81 -2.63 -12.16
N SER A 2 4.67 -3.40 -12.83
CA SER A 2 4.94 -3.30 -14.28
C SER A 2 4.19 -4.39 -15.08
N TYR A 3 4.03 -5.58 -14.50
CA TYR A 3 3.49 -6.77 -15.17
C TYR A 3 2.08 -6.60 -15.79
N PRO A 4 1.03 -6.13 -15.06
CA PRO A 4 -0.30 -6.05 -15.64
C PRO A 4 -0.39 -5.05 -16.81
N GLN A 5 0.47 -4.03 -16.81
CA GLN A 5 0.54 -3.06 -17.89
C GLN A 5 1.19 -3.70 -19.13
N PHE A 6 2.33 -4.38 -18.96
CA PHE A 6 3.04 -5.04 -20.06
C PHE A 6 2.19 -6.12 -20.73
N TRP A 7 1.42 -6.87 -19.95
CA TRP A 7 0.49 -7.85 -20.51
C TRP A 7 -0.64 -7.17 -21.31
N ARG A 8 -1.27 -6.10 -20.78
CA ARG A 8 -2.32 -5.36 -21.49
C ARG A 8 -1.84 -4.71 -22.79
N ASP A 9 -0.58 -4.27 -22.81
CA ASP A 9 0.05 -3.66 -23.98
C ASP A 9 0.57 -4.71 -24.98
N GLY A 10 0.39 -6.00 -24.70
CA GLY A 10 0.82 -7.10 -25.56
C GLY A 10 2.34 -7.30 -25.61
N ILE A 11 3.07 -6.68 -24.68
CA ILE A 11 4.53 -6.78 -24.56
C ILE A 11 4.93 -8.15 -24.00
N ILE A 12 4.20 -8.60 -22.97
CA ILE A 12 4.40 -9.90 -22.35
C ILE A 12 3.42 -10.91 -22.94
N SER A 13 3.93 -12.08 -23.31
CA SER A 13 3.16 -13.26 -23.68
C SER A 13 3.38 -14.37 -22.65
N CYS A 14 2.30 -15.04 -22.26
CA CYS A 14 2.32 -16.15 -21.32
C CYS A 14 1.81 -17.41 -22.03
N PRO A 15 2.27 -18.61 -21.64
CA PRO A 15 1.71 -19.86 -22.15
C PRO A 15 0.24 -19.98 -21.75
N ASP A 16 -0.60 -20.52 -22.64
CA ASP A 16 -2.03 -20.71 -22.39
C ASP A 16 -2.31 -21.70 -21.25
N SER A 17 -1.38 -22.61 -20.99
CA SER A 17 -1.46 -23.59 -19.92
C SER A 17 -0.07 -24.00 -19.44
N CYS A 18 0.04 -24.29 -18.16
CA CYS A 18 1.20 -24.94 -17.57
C CYS A 18 0.72 -25.95 -16.54
N ASP A 19 1.42 -27.08 -16.45
CA ASP A 19 1.17 -28.13 -15.46
C ASP A 19 2.46 -28.58 -14.77
N ASP A 20 2.34 -29.46 -13.78
CA ASP A 20 3.48 -30.00 -13.02
C ASP A 20 4.52 -30.75 -13.86
N SER A 21 4.19 -31.10 -15.11
CA SER A 21 5.10 -31.77 -16.04
C SER A 21 5.82 -30.81 -16.99
N THR A 22 5.38 -29.55 -17.04
CA THR A 22 5.94 -28.49 -17.86
C THR A 22 7.18 -27.90 -17.16
N PRO A 23 8.37 -27.88 -17.79
CA PRO A 23 9.54 -27.22 -17.21
C PRO A 23 9.24 -25.76 -16.87
N ILE A 24 9.79 -25.25 -15.75
CA ILE A 24 9.53 -23.87 -15.32
C ILE A 24 9.88 -22.83 -16.39
N SER A 25 10.91 -23.10 -17.20
CA SER A 25 11.32 -22.26 -18.34
C SER A 25 10.29 -22.19 -19.47
N GLU A 26 9.37 -23.16 -19.55
CA GLU A 26 8.26 -23.21 -20.50
C GLU A 26 6.94 -22.72 -19.86
N CYS A 27 6.93 -22.55 -18.54
CA CYS A 27 5.81 -22.13 -17.71
C CYS A 27 5.87 -20.64 -17.33
N GLN A 28 6.68 -19.85 -18.03
CA GLN A 28 6.93 -18.45 -17.68
C GLN A 28 6.44 -17.50 -18.76
N CYS A 29 5.94 -16.36 -18.31
CA CYS A 29 5.67 -15.25 -19.18
C CYS A 29 7.00 -14.65 -19.66
N SER A 30 7.03 -14.18 -20.90
CA SER A 30 8.22 -13.53 -21.47
C SER A 30 7.85 -12.38 -22.39
N CYS A 31 8.76 -11.42 -22.55
CA CYS A 31 8.64 -10.36 -23.56
C CYS A 31 9.08 -10.91 -24.92
N ALA A 32 8.12 -11.43 -25.69
CA ALA A 32 8.38 -12.11 -26.97
C ALA A 32 9.05 -11.21 -28.04
N THR A 33 9.08 -9.89 -27.82
CA THR A 33 9.52 -8.88 -28.77
C THR A 33 10.99 -8.49 -28.68
N VAL A 34 11.77 -9.01 -27.73
CA VAL A 34 13.19 -8.64 -27.58
C VAL A 34 14.10 -9.76 -28.07
N PRO A 35 14.79 -9.58 -29.22
CA PRO A 35 15.82 -10.50 -29.67
C PRO A 35 16.90 -10.64 -28.60
N ALA A 36 17.48 -11.84 -28.47
CA ALA A 36 18.53 -12.12 -27.51
C ALA A 36 19.88 -11.43 -27.81
N ASP A 37 19.97 -10.64 -28.88
CA ASP A 37 21.17 -9.87 -29.23
C ASP A 37 21.23 -8.58 -28.39
N ASP A 38 22.33 -8.41 -27.63
CA ASP A 38 22.53 -7.38 -26.60
C ASP A 38 22.31 -5.94 -27.10
N ASP A 39 22.69 -5.63 -28.34
CA ASP A 39 22.57 -4.27 -28.91
C ASP A 39 21.12 -3.92 -29.27
N VAL A 40 20.32 -4.90 -29.72
CA VAL A 40 18.92 -4.68 -30.12
C VAL A 40 18.03 -4.54 -28.88
N ALA A 41 18.40 -5.20 -27.79
CA ALA A 41 17.66 -5.14 -26.54
C ALA A 41 17.69 -3.74 -25.92
N THR A 42 18.82 -3.03 -25.95
CA THR A 42 18.92 -1.67 -25.39
C THR A 42 18.05 -0.66 -26.15
N ASP A 43 18.08 -0.71 -27.49
CA ASP A 43 17.30 0.17 -28.37
C ASP A 43 15.78 -0.02 -28.23
N VAL A 44 15.34 -1.18 -27.73
CA VAL A 44 13.93 -1.49 -27.48
C VAL A 44 13.56 -1.28 -26.01
N ALA A 45 14.42 -1.69 -25.08
CA ALA A 45 14.15 -1.69 -23.64
C ALA A 45 13.90 -0.29 -23.08
N ALA A 46 14.79 0.67 -23.36
CA ALA A 46 14.67 2.02 -22.81
C ALA A 46 13.39 2.73 -23.30
N PRO A 47 13.07 2.77 -24.61
CA PRO A 47 11.81 3.33 -25.09
C PRO A 47 10.59 2.63 -24.51
N LEU A 48 10.61 1.30 -24.39
CA LEU A 48 9.47 0.53 -23.90
C LEU A 48 9.22 0.76 -22.41
N LEU A 49 10.27 0.78 -21.59
CA LEU A 49 10.17 1.11 -20.16
C LEU A 49 9.69 2.54 -19.92
N GLN A 50 10.06 3.47 -20.81
CA GLN A 50 9.61 4.84 -20.79
C GLN A 50 8.13 4.96 -21.20
N GLU A 51 7.74 4.39 -22.34
CA GLU A 51 6.37 4.45 -22.88
C GLU A 51 5.35 3.73 -21.98
N SER A 52 5.73 2.56 -21.45
CA SER A 52 4.91 1.82 -20.49
C SER A 52 4.78 2.49 -19.12
N GLY A 53 5.52 3.58 -18.87
CA GLY A 53 5.53 4.32 -17.61
C GLY A 53 6.19 3.55 -16.44
N VAL A 54 7.00 2.53 -16.72
CA VAL A 54 7.75 1.82 -15.68
C VAL A 54 8.81 2.73 -15.06
N PHE A 55 9.56 3.46 -15.87
CA PHE A 55 10.54 4.42 -15.34
C PHE A 55 9.89 5.54 -14.53
N GLU A 56 8.78 6.11 -15.00
CA GLU A 56 8.05 7.13 -14.24
C GLU A 56 7.61 6.61 -12.87
N ARG A 57 7.10 5.37 -12.80
CA ARG A 57 6.69 4.75 -11.53
C ARG A 57 7.88 4.47 -10.63
N LEU A 58 8.98 3.95 -11.18
CA LEU A 58 10.20 3.71 -10.42
C LEU A 58 10.75 5.02 -9.84
N ALA A 59 10.84 6.08 -10.66
CA ALA A 59 11.31 7.39 -10.23
C ALA A 59 10.40 8.05 -9.20
N ARG A 60 9.08 7.84 -9.27
CA ARG A 60 8.14 8.31 -8.23
C ARG A 60 8.31 7.58 -6.91
N HIS A 61 8.62 6.28 -6.95
CA HIS A 61 8.91 5.51 -5.73
C HIS A 61 10.30 5.84 -5.17
N ASP A 62 11.26 6.12 -6.03
CA ASP A 62 12.60 6.58 -5.67
C ASP A 62 12.64 8.12 -5.53
N THR A 63 11.85 8.64 -4.59
CA THR A 63 11.73 10.10 -4.36
C THR A 63 13.07 10.77 -4.03
N LYS A 64 14.03 9.99 -3.51
CA LYS A 64 15.38 10.44 -3.17
C LYS A 64 16.37 10.31 -4.34
N GLN A 65 15.92 9.82 -5.50
CA GLN A 65 16.72 9.59 -6.70
C GLN A 65 18.03 8.84 -6.37
N ARG A 66 17.93 7.76 -5.59
CA ARG A 66 19.09 6.92 -5.23
C ARG A 66 19.42 5.89 -6.31
N LEU A 67 18.42 5.48 -7.08
CA LEU A 67 18.48 4.47 -8.13
C LEU A 67 18.29 5.09 -9.50
N ILE A 68 17.26 5.93 -9.67
CA ILE A 68 16.90 6.52 -10.96
C ILE A 68 16.63 8.02 -10.84
N GLU A 69 17.24 8.78 -11.74
CA GLU A 69 17.06 10.21 -11.85
C GLU A 69 16.03 10.52 -12.94
N ARG A 70 15.06 11.37 -12.62
CA ARG A 70 14.07 11.89 -13.57
C ARG A 70 14.46 13.30 -13.99
N LYS A 71 14.77 13.47 -15.27
CA LYS A 71 15.18 14.74 -15.86
C LYS A 71 14.04 15.33 -16.68
N ILE A 72 13.86 16.64 -16.57
CA ILE A 72 12.93 17.40 -17.43
C ILE A 72 13.79 18.38 -18.23
N ASP A 73 13.67 18.33 -19.55
CA ASP A 73 14.28 19.32 -20.42
C ASP A 73 13.50 20.64 -20.33
N ASP A 74 14.15 21.70 -19.85
CA ASP A 74 13.50 23.00 -19.59
C ASP A 74 12.92 23.68 -20.84
N LEU A 75 13.44 23.33 -22.03
CA LEU A 75 13.06 23.97 -23.29
C LEU A 75 11.88 23.26 -23.96
N THR A 76 11.83 21.94 -23.87
CA THR A 76 10.86 21.08 -24.57
C THR A 76 9.82 20.49 -23.62
N GLY A 77 10.07 20.49 -22.32
CA GLY A 77 9.29 19.76 -21.33
C GLY A 77 9.45 18.24 -21.44
N ALA A 78 10.37 17.74 -22.26
CA ALA A 78 10.58 16.32 -22.46
C ALA A 78 11.14 15.69 -21.16
N VAL A 79 10.60 14.52 -20.80
CA VAL A 79 11.05 13.77 -19.62
C VAL A 79 11.99 12.65 -20.07
N SER A 80 13.13 12.51 -19.39
CA SER A 80 14.06 11.41 -19.57
C SER A 80 14.49 10.83 -18.23
N TYR A 81 15.07 9.62 -18.28
CA TYR A 81 15.47 8.89 -17.08
C TYR A 81 16.90 8.37 -17.24
N SER A 82 17.64 8.31 -16.14
CA SER A 82 18.99 7.75 -16.10
C SER A 82 19.28 7.11 -14.75
N TRP A 83 20.01 5.99 -14.73
CA TRP A 83 20.44 5.34 -13.50
C TRP A 83 21.49 6.19 -12.77
N VAL A 84 21.37 6.31 -11.45
CA VAL A 84 22.25 7.15 -10.64
C VAL A 84 23.55 6.42 -10.34
N GLY A 85 24.68 7.10 -10.53
CA GLY A 85 26.01 6.55 -10.27
C GLY A 85 26.54 5.59 -11.33
N VAL A 86 25.91 5.56 -12.51
CA VAL A 86 26.24 4.64 -13.61
C VAL A 86 26.76 5.44 -14.82
N ASP A 87 27.91 5.05 -15.39
CA ASP A 87 28.45 5.66 -16.61
C ASP A 87 27.67 5.24 -17.86
N GLU A 88 27.89 5.95 -18.98
CA GLU A 88 27.10 5.82 -20.20
C GLU A 88 27.05 4.39 -20.76
N LEU A 89 28.14 3.63 -20.71
CA LEU A 89 28.16 2.25 -21.18
C LEU A 89 27.32 1.36 -20.25
N SER A 90 27.48 1.56 -18.94
CA SER A 90 26.72 0.80 -17.95
C SER A 90 25.24 1.22 -17.86
N GLN A 91 24.84 2.39 -18.38
CA GLN A 91 23.42 2.79 -18.45
C GLN A 91 22.62 1.82 -19.33
N ALA A 92 23.18 1.45 -20.48
CA ALA A 92 22.58 0.49 -21.42
C ALA A 92 22.44 -0.89 -20.77
N GLU A 93 23.52 -1.41 -20.20
CA GLU A 93 23.55 -2.72 -19.53
C GLU A 93 22.60 -2.77 -18.33
N THR A 94 22.55 -1.71 -17.51
CA THR A 94 21.64 -1.64 -16.36
C THR A 94 20.18 -1.59 -16.82
N THR A 95 19.90 -0.89 -17.91
CA THR A 95 18.57 -0.82 -18.49
C THR A 95 18.12 -2.16 -19.07
N ASP A 96 19.00 -2.86 -19.79
CA ASP A 96 18.73 -4.21 -20.30
C ASP A 96 18.48 -5.18 -19.15
N TRP A 97 19.35 -5.19 -18.14
CA TRP A 97 19.18 -6.04 -16.96
C TRP A 97 17.84 -5.79 -16.26
N PHE A 98 17.49 -4.53 -16.03
CA PHE A 98 16.23 -4.17 -15.39
C PHE A 98 15.02 -4.55 -16.26
N PHE A 99 15.13 -4.34 -17.57
CA PHE A 99 14.12 -4.76 -18.54
C PHE A 99 13.87 -6.27 -18.48
N ARG A 100 14.94 -7.08 -18.46
CA ARG A 100 14.85 -8.55 -18.35
C ARG A 100 14.15 -8.97 -17.06
N ILE A 101 14.45 -8.34 -15.94
CA ILE A 101 13.73 -8.61 -14.67
C ILE A 101 12.24 -8.30 -14.78
N VAL A 102 11.88 -7.19 -15.43
CA VAL A 102 10.47 -6.84 -15.65
C VAL A 102 9.79 -7.81 -16.62
N CYS A 103 10.56 -8.40 -17.54
CA CYS A 103 10.08 -9.30 -18.59
C CYS A 103 10.04 -10.78 -18.19
N GLU A 104 10.81 -11.21 -17.19
CA GLU A 104 10.90 -12.59 -16.72
C GLU A 104 10.04 -12.80 -15.47
N VAL A 105 8.74 -12.56 -15.58
CA VAL A 105 7.82 -12.87 -14.49
C VAL A 105 7.55 -14.38 -14.52
N ALA A 106 8.38 -15.10 -13.76
CA ALA A 106 8.48 -16.56 -13.79
C ALA A 106 7.13 -17.27 -13.69
N GLN A 107 6.26 -16.85 -12.76
CA GLN A 107 4.88 -17.33 -12.66
C GLN A 107 4.00 -16.24 -12.08
N THR A 108 2.85 -16.00 -12.68
CA THR A 108 1.82 -15.15 -12.10
C THR A 108 0.61 -15.97 -11.72
N GLY A 109 0.28 -15.96 -10.42
CA GLY A 109 -0.97 -16.50 -9.91
C GLY A 109 -1.99 -15.41 -9.66
N ASP A 110 -3.21 -15.83 -9.29
CA ASP A 110 -4.32 -14.93 -8.98
C ASP A 110 -3.98 -13.88 -7.91
N MET A 111 -3.11 -14.23 -6.96
CA MET A 111 -2.63 -13.33 -5.90
C MET A 111 -1.99 -12.02 -6.37
N LEU A 112 -1.46 -11.97 -7.60
CA LEU A 112 -0.84 -10.74 -8.14
C LEU A 112 -1.84 -9.80 -8.82
N GLY A 113 -3.10 -10.20 -8.97
CA GLY A 113 -4.12 -9.48 -9.74
C GLY A 113 -5.37 -9.10 -8.94
N SER A 114 -6.34 -8.55 -9.67
CA SER A 114 -7.68 -8.27 -9.12
C SER A 114 -8.47 -9.54 -8.80
N SER A 115 -8.06 -10.70 -9.32
CA SER A 115 -8.60 -12.01 -8.95
C SER A 115 -8.03 -12.54 -7.64
N SER A 116 -7.10 -11.86 -6.97
CA SER A 116 -6.47 -12.33 -5.74
C SER A 116 -7.41 -12.89 -4.66
N PRO A 117 -8.65 -12.40 -4.45
CA PRO A 117 -9.56 -13.00 -3.48
C PRO A 117 -10.01 -14.44 -3.78
N VAL A 118 -9.77 -14.97 -4.99
CA VAL A 118 -10.10 -16.36 -5.34
C VAL A 118 -9.05 -17.36 -4.83
N ASP A 119 -7.84 -16.90 -4.54
CA ASP A 119 -6.81 -17.72 -3.90
C ASP A 119 -7.06 -17.79 -2.39
N PRO A 120 -7.23 -18.99 -1.79
CA PRO A 120 -7.45 -19.12 -0.35
C PRO A 120 -6.37 -18.45 0.53
N ILE A 121 -5.14 -18.30 0.04
CA ILE A 121 -4.07 -17.65 0.81
C ILE A 121 -4.33 -16.16 1.03
N PHE A 122 -5.11 -15.51 0.15
CA PHE A 122 -5.55 -14.11 0.31
C PHE A 122 -6.16 -13.90 1.69
N TRP A 123 -7.07 -14.79 2.08
CA TRP A 123 -7.81 -14.69 3.33
C TRP A 123 -6.98 -15.02 4.57
N SER A 124 -5.78 -15.59 4.42
CA SER A 124 -4.82 -15.79 5.51
C SER A 124 -3.80 -14.65 5.61
N VAL A 125 -3.43 -14.06 4.47
CA VAL A 125 -2.52 -12.91 4.41
C VAL A 125 -3.19 -11.65 4.95
N HIS A 126 -4.43 -11.36 4.53
CA HIS A 126 -5.11 -10.12 4.91
C HIS A 126 -5.33 -9.91 6.42
N PRO A 127 -5.69 -10.94 7.21
CA PRO A 127 -5.71 -10.82 8.68
C PRO A 127 -4.33 -10.49 9.28
N THR A 128 -3.24 -10.96 8.66
CA THR A 128 -1.88 -10.62 9.14
C THR A 128 -1.58 -9.13 8.93
N VAL A 129 -2.05 -8.54 7.83
CA VAL A 129 -1.97 -7.11 7.56
C VAL A 129 -2.88 -6.32 8.51
N ASP A 130 -4.10 -6.80 8.77
CA ASP A 130 -5.01 -6.18 9.73
C ASP A 130 -4.46 -6.21 11.16
N ARG A 131 -3.79 -7.29 11.56
CA ARG A 131 -3.09 -7.38 12.85
C ARG A 131 -2.01 -6.31 12.99
N LEU A 132 -1.21 -6.11 11.94
CA LEU A 132 -0.21 -5.04 11.90
C LEU A 132 -0.88 -3.65 11.96
N TRP A 133 -2.02 -3.50 11.30
CA TRP A 133 -2.81 -2.27 11.32
C TRP A 133 -3.38 -1.95 12.72
N GLN A 134 -3.96 -2.94 13.42
CA GLN A 134 -4.42 -2.77 14.79
C GLN A 134 -3.28 -2.44 15.75
N TRP A 135 -2.13 -3.12 15.61
CA TRP A 135 -0.91 -2.77 16.37
C TRP A 135 -0.55 -1.30 16.18
N LYS A 136 -0.55 -0.82 14.93
CA LYS A 136 -0.21 0.58 14.61
C LYS A 136 -1.19 1.58 15.24
N ARG A 137 -2.50 1.27 15.25
CA ARG A 137 -3.51 2.12 15.90
C ARG A 137 -3.39 2.17 17.42
N LEU A 138 -3.00 1.06 18.04
CA LEU A 138 -2.82 0.96 19.50
C LEU A 138 -1.46 1.48 19.98
N SER A 139 -0.47 1.57 19.09
CA SER A 139 0.88 2.01 19.43
C SER A 139 0.92 3.52 19.69
N ALA A 140 1.28 3.92 20.91
CA ALA A 140 1.46 5.32 21.28
C ALA A 140 2.66 5.98 20.57
N ASP A 141 3.64 5.17 20.15
CA ASP A 141 4.87 5.64 19.48
C ASP A 141 4.69 5.82 17.97
N CYS A 142 3.57 5.35 17.41
CA CYS A 142 3.25 5.50 16.00
C CYS A 142 2.26 6.66 15.79
N SER A 143 2.75 7.84 15.39
CA SER A 143 1.84 8.91 14.94
C SER A 143 1.32 8.58 13.53
N TYR A 144 0.00 8.54 13.36
CA TYR A 144 -0.63 8.40 12.04
C TYR A 144 -1.54 9.60 11.74
N ASN A 145 -1.47 10.10 10.51
CA ASN A 145 -2.40 11.12 10.05
C ASN A 145 -3.69 10.44 9.56
N TYR A 146 -4.76 10.59 10.33
CA TYR A 146 -6.09 10.05 10.04
C TYR A 146 -6.89 10.91 9.03
N THR A 147 -6.27 11.92 8.42
CA THR A 147 -6.92 12.72 7.37
C THR A 147 -7.27 11.81 6.19
N TRP A 148 -8.55 11.84 5.78
CA TRP A 148 -9.02 11.17 4.59
C TRP A 148 -9.12 12.17 3.43
N PRO A 149 -8.12 12.27 2.55
CA PRO A 149 -8.18 13.19 1.42
C PRO A 149 -9.31 12.80 0.46
N SER A 150 -10.14 13.78 0.06
CA SER A 150 -11.24 13.57 -0.88
C SER A 150 -10.74 13.54 -2.32
N GLY A 151 -11.30 12.67 -3.16
CA GLY A 151 -11.03 12.62 -4.59
C GLY A 151 -9.61 12.20 -4.95
N THR A 152 -8.84 11.64 -4.01
CA THR A 152 -7.43 11.27 -4.17
C THR A 152 -7.25 9.78 -4.39
N SER A 153 -7.81 9.27 -5.49
CA SER A 153 -7.12 8.13 -6.09
C SER A 153 -5.87 8.67 -6.79
N ILE A 154 -4.77 7.93 -6.74
CA ILE A 154 -3.58 8.22 -7.55
C ILE A 154 -3.90 8.26 -9.06
N TYR A 155 -5.08 7.76 -9.46
CA TYR A 155 -5.61 7.77 -10.81
C TYR A 155 -6.64 8.91 -11.06
N GLY A 156 -6.82 9.85 -10.13
CA GLY A 156 -7.76 10.98 -10.22
C GLY A 156 -9.01 10.81 -9.35
N THR A 157 -10.15 11.34 -9.78
CA THR A 157 -11.42 11.19 -9.06
C THR A 157 -11.98 9.78 -9.27
N CYS A 158 -11.71 8.86 -8.34
CA CYS A 158 -12.29 7.51 -8.37
C CYS A 158 -13.47 7.42 -7.40
N SER A 159 -14.64 7.07 -7.91
CA SER A 159 -15.81 6.76 -7.09
C SER A 159 -15.53 5.54 -6.20
N GLY A 160 -16.03 5.55 -4.97
CA GLY A 160 -15.82 4.48 -3.98
C GLY A 160 -14.65 4.71 -3.04
N HIS A 161 -13.87 5.80 -3.22
CA HIS A 161 -12.68 6.10 -2.43
C HIS A 161 -12.88 7.27 -1.45
N ASP A 162 -14.01 7.98 -1.50
CA ASP A 162 -14.26 9.06 -0.56
C ASP A 162 -14.69 8.53 0.81
N GLU A 163 -14.43 9.33 1.85
CA GLU A 163 -14.68 8.98 3.26
C GLU A 163 -16.10 8.45 3.50
N TYR A 164 -17.09 9.04 2.83
CA TYR A 164 -18.51 8.72 2.99
C TYR A 164 -19.11 7.89 1.85
N ASP A 165 -18.27 7.34 0.97
CA ASP A 165 -18.76 6.43 -0.06
C ASP A 165 -19.26 5.13 0.58
N MET A 166 -20.41 4.67 0.09
CA MET A 166 -21.11 3.48 0.60
C MET A 166 -20.41 2.21 0.16
N LEU A 167 -20.19 1.30 1.11
CA LEU A 167 -19.66 -0.04 0.89
C LEU A 167 -20.80 -1.06 0.79
N PRO A 168 -20.61 -2.15 0.02
CA PRO A 168 -21.60 -3.21 -0.11
C PRO A 168 -21.59 -4.19 1.08
N TYR A 169 -21.26 -3.72 2.29
CA TYR A 169 -21.24 -4.53 3.51
C TYR A 169 -22.51 -4.28 4.32
N TYR A 170 -23.15 -5.38 4.74
CA TYR A 170 -24.33 -5.42 5.59
C TYR A 170 -24.19 -6.59 6.57
N GLY A 171 -24.89 -6.54 7.71
CA GLY A 171 -24.89 -7.64 8.67
C GLY A 171 -23.61 -7.81 9.49
N LEU A 172 -22.61 -6.94 9.33
CA LEU A 172 -21.35 -7.03 10.09
C LEU A 172 -21.51 -6.68 11.57
N ASN A 173 -22.46 -5.78 11.89
CA ASN A 173 -22.82 -5.48 13.27
C ASN A 173 -23.97 -6.40 13.70
N THR A 174 -23.70 -7.29 14.65
CA THR A 174 -24.72 -8.21 15.19
C THR A 174 -25.84 -7.50 15.96
N HIS A 175 -25.60 -6.27 16.41
CA HIS A 175 -26.61 -5.43 17.08
C HIS A 175 -27.45 -4.61 16.09
N ASP A 176 -26.98 -4.43 14.85
CA ASP A 176 -27.70 -3.74 13.78
C ASP A 176 -27.33 -4.34 12.42
N THR A 177 -28.04 -5.41 12.05
CA THR A 177 -27.76 -6.14 10.81
C THR A 177 -28.13 -5.36 9.55
N ASN A 178 -28.92 -4.29 9.67
CA ASN A 178 -29.32 -3.44 8.57
C ASN A 178 -28.37 -2.26 8.38
N ARG A 179 -27.37 -2.10 9.26
CA ARG A 179 -26.34 -1.08 9.12
C ARG A 179 -25.60 -1.27 7.81
N VAL A 180 -25.66 -0.22 6.98
CA VAL A 180 -24.81 -0.03 5.83
C VAL A 180 -23.57 0.75 6.28
N PHE A 181 -22.42 0.41 5.70
CA PHE A 181 -21.15 1.05 6.06
C PHE A 181 -20.69 1.99 4.97
N THR A 182 -20.20 3.16 5.36
CA THR A 182 -19.30 3.95 4.51
C THR A 182 -17.86 3.48 4.71
N ASN A 183 -16.92 3.95 3.87
CA ASN A 183 -15.48 3.79 4.11
C ASN A 183 -15.07 4.20 5.54
N LYS A 184 -15.48 5.38 6.00
CA LYS A 184 -15.25 5.81 7.39
C LYS A 184 -15.95 4.92 8.40
N GLY A 185 -17.19 4.55 8.11
CA GLY A 185 -18.02 3.77 9.01
C GLY A 185 -17.41 2.40 9.33
N ILE A 186 -16.84 1.71 8.32
CA ILE A 186 -16.17 0.43 8.55
C ILE A 186 -14.82 0.63 9.25
N TYR A 187 -14.10 1.70 8.90
CA TYR A 187 -12.81 2.04 9.50
C TYR A 187 -12.91 2.31 11.00
N ASP A 188 -13.94 3.06 11.42
CA ASP A 188 -14.23 3.33 12.83
C ASP A 188 -14.77 2.07 13.53
N PHE A 189 -15.60 1.28 12.85
CA PHE A 189 -16.15 0.03 13.42
C PHE A 189 -15.08 -1.01 13.73
N LEU A 190 -13.99 -1.06 12.95
CA LEU A 190 -12.86 -1.96 13.16
C LEU A 190 -11.73 -1.32 14.00
N ASP A 191 -11.99 -0.19 14.67
CA ASP A 191 -11.00 0.41 15.58
C ASP A 191 -10.80 -0.49 16.82
N PRO A 192 -9.58 -0.99 17.08
CA PRO A 192 -9.33 -1.86 18.22
C PRO A 192 -9.49 -1.17 19.59
N VAL A 193 -9.58 0.17 19.64
CA VAL A 193 -9.87 0.93 20.87
C VAL A 193 -11.38 1.01 21.13
N GLU A 194 -12.19 0.87 20.10
CA GLU A 194 -13.64 1.01 20.22
C GLU A 194 -14.29 -0.28 20.73
N THR A 195 -15.18 -0.13 21.71
CA THR A 195 -15.93 -1.27 22.28
C THR A 195 -16.85 -1.96 21.28
N THR A 196 -17.14 -1.30 20.16
CA THR A 196 -17.94 -1.86 19.07
C THR A 196 -17.15 -2.77 18.13
N SER A 197 -15.82 -2.81 18.22
CA SER A 197 -15.02 -3.68 17.37
C SER A 197 -15.36 -5.15 17.62
N PRO A 198 -15.61 -5.94 16.57
CA PRO A 198 -16.02 -7.34 16.73
C PRO A 198 -14.86 -8.25 17.19
N TYR A 199 -13.61 -7.82 17.05
CA TYR A 199 -12.44 -8.57 17.48
C TYR A 199 -11.24 -7.64 17.69
N VAL A 200 -10.30 -8.11 18.51
CA VAL A 200 -8.96 -7.56 18.66
C VAL A 200 -8.00 -8.75 18.70
N TYR A 201 -6.81 -8.61 18.10
CA TYR A 201 -5.81 -9.67 18.20
C TYR A 201 -5.24 -9.76 19.62
N ASP A 202 -4.97 -10.98 20.08
CA ASP A 202 -4.48 -11.27 21.43
C ASP A 202 -3.08 -10.68 21.68
N ASP A 203 -2.21 -10.78 20.68
CA ASP A 203 -0.84 -10.26 20.74
C ASP A 203 -0.39 -9.68 19.39
N PHE A 204 0.72 -8.95 19.40
CA PHE A 204 1.34 -8.32 18.23
C PHE A 204 2.82 -8.74 18.10
N ASN A 205 3.09 -10.04 18.22
CA ASN A 205 4.41 -10.64 18.01
C ASN A 205 4.49 -11.42 16.70
N TRP A 206 5.62 -11.29 16.02
CA TRP A 206 5.97 -12.04 14.81
C TRP A 206 7.31 -12.73 15.03
N ASP A 207 7.34 -13.71 15.93
CA ASP A 207 8.58 -14.40 16.35
C ASP A 207 9.36 -14.99 15.17
N HIS A 208 8.67 -15.42 14.11
CA HIS A 208 9.29 -15.90 12.88
C HIS A 208 10.07 -14.79 12.15
N CYS A 209 9.57 -13.55 12.12
CA CYS A 209 10.30 -12.42 11.55
C CYS A 209 11.50 -12.04 12.42
N LEU A 210 11.33 -12.09 13.75
CA LEU A 210 12.42 -11.77 14.70
C LEU A 210 13.58 -12.76 14.61
N GLN A 211 13.30 -14.03 14.30
CA GLN A 211 14.34 -15.03 14.03
C GLN A 211 15.22 -14.66 12.82
N ASP A 212 14.63 -13.96 11.85
CA ASP A 212 15.32 -13.43 10.67
C ASP A 212 15.82 -11.98 10.90
N ASN A 213 15.93 -11.56 12.16
CA ASN A 213 16.36 -10.23 12.56
C ASN A 213 15.54 -9.09 11.90
N THR A 214 14.26 -9.35 11.64
CA THR A 214 13.32 -8.40 11.04
C THR A 214 12.17 -8.13 12.01
N ASP A 215 11.97 -6.86 12.37
CA ASP A 215 10.81 -6.47 13.19
C ASP A 215 9.86 -5.59 12.38
N VAL A 216 8.69 -6.15 12.03
CA VAL A 216 7.63 -5.46 11.28
C VAL A 216 7.00 -4.30 12.06
N ARG A 217 7.31 -4.15 13.34
CA ARG A 217 6.87 -3.03 14.18
C ARG A 217 7.78 -1.81 14.04
N ASN A 218 8.95 -1.95 13.44
CA ASN A 218 9.85 -0.81 13.26
C ASN A 218 9.35 0.20 12.20
N PHE A 219 8.19 -0.04 11.58
CA PHE A 219 7.55 0.85 10.60
C PHE A 219 6.54 1.85 11.22
N CYS A 220 6.84 2.42 12.39
CA CYS A 220 5.99 3.48 12.99
C CYS A 220 5.98 4.77 12.15
N THR A 221 7.10 5.09 11.52
CA THR A 221 7.15 6.09 10.46
C THR A 221 6.47 5.47 9.25
N GLY A 222 5.15 5.65 9.18
CA GLY A 222 4.58 5.79 7.85
C GLY A 222 5.34 6.96 7.24
N ASP A 223 6.30 6.69 6.37
CA ASP A 223 6.71 7.66 5.38
C ASP A 223 5.37 8.05 4.73
N SER A 224 4.82 9.17 5.21
CA SER A 224 3.68 9.79 4.61
C SER A 224 4.10 9.97 3.18
N TYR A 225 3.44 9.26 2.26
CA TYR A 225 3.55 9.62 0.87
C TYR A 225 2.78 10.94 0.70
N ASP A 226 3.30 12.02 1.26
CA ASP A 226 2.82 13.39 1.09
C ASP A 226 3.52 14.06 -0.11
N GLY A 227 4.44 13.34 -0.76
CA GLY A 227 5.23 13.85 -1.87
C GLY A 227 6.29 14.86 -1.46
N SER A 228 6.54 15.04 -0.17
CA SER A 228 7.55 15.97 0.36
C SER A 228 8.25 15.42 1.62
N GLU A 229 9.49 14.96 1.44
CA GLU A 229 10.51 14.78 2.50
C GLU A 229 10.24 13.59 3.46
N GLY A 230 11.18 12.97 4.17
CA GLY A 230 12.60 13.15 4.46
C GLY A 230 13.01 11.98 5.40
N ASP A 231 14.26 11.52 5.35
CA ASP A 231 14.79 10.35 6.08
C ASP A 231 14.45 10.27 7.58
N SER A 232 14.21 9.03 8.08
CA SER A 232 14.85 8.49 9.29
C SER A 232 14.64 6.97 9.41
N ALA A 233 15.40 6.19 8.64
CA ALA A 233 15.78 4.85 9.08
C ALA A 233 17.22 4.96 9.60
N ASP A 234 17.33 5.41 10.85
CA ASP A 234 18.60 5.48 11.56
C ASP A 234 19.11 4.06 11.80
N SER A 235 20.12 3.68 11.03
CA SER A 235 20.94 2.50 11.27
C SER A 235 22.19 2.97 12.00
N THR A 236 22.03 3.41 13.25
CA THR A 236 23.18 3.64 14.12
C THR A 236 23.69 2.29 14.62
N GLY A 237 24.71 1.82 13.91
CA GLY A 237 25.63 0.80 14.37
C GLY A 237 26.19 1.17 15.73
N SER A 238 26.23 0.16 16.59
CA SER A 238 26.85 0.18 17.90
C SER A 238 28.34 0.49 17.79
N GLU A 239 28.76 1.67 18.26
CA GLU A 239 30.13 1.91 18.72
C GLU A 239 30.10 2.69 20.03
N GLY A 240 30.81 2.14 21.02
CA GLY A 240 30.75 2.57 22.41
C GLY A 240 31.47 3.90 22.70
N GLY A 241 31.03 4.52 23.79
CA GLY A 241 31.71 5.67 24.40
C GLY A 241 31.02 6.05 25.71
N GLU A 242 31.64 5.67 26.82
CA GLU A 242 31.27 6.07 28.18
C GLU A 242 31.20 7.60 28.32
N SER A 243 30.14 8.13 28.94
CA SER A 243 30.26 9.27 29.85
C SER A 243 29.04 9.41 30.76
N SER A 244 29.31 9.17 32.03
CA SER A 244 28.58 9.56 33.23
C SER A 244 27.92 10.94 33.20
N GLY A 245 26.70 11.03 33.76
CA GLY A 245 26.05 12.29 34.12
C GLY A 245 24.66 12.08 34.73
N SER A 246 24.59 11.91 36.04
CA SER A 246 23.32 11.83 36.78
C SER A 246 22.65 13.20 36.87
N GLN A 247 21.32 13.26 36.73
CA GLN A 247 20.46 14.19 37.48
C GLN A 247 19.02 13.69 37.45
N GLY A 248 18.41 13.62 38.64
CA GLY A 248 17.13 13.00 38.92
C GLY A 248 15.90 13.87 38.63
N PRO A 249 14.72 13.43 39.08
CA PRO A 249 13.41 13.90 38.61
C PRO A 249 12.91 15.09 39.42
N THR A 250 12.13 15.96 38.77
CA THR A 250 11.25 16.90 39.47
C THR A 250 9.80 16.59 39.11
N ASP A 251 9.11 16.00 40.08
CA ASP A 251 7.67 16.07 40.24
C ASP A 251 7.22 17.54 40.30
N ASP A 252 6.07 17.86 39.71
CA ASP A 252 5.18 18.83 40.32
C ASP A 252 3.72 18.52 39.97
N THR A 253 3.05 17.96 40.98
CA THR A 253 1.60 17.93 41.19
C THR A 253 1.07 19.33 41.48
N THR A 254 0.05 19.78 40.74
CA THR A 254 -0.99 20.65 41.32
C THR A 254 -2.35 20.27 40.80
N SER A 255 -3.12 19.67 41.71
CA SER A 255 -4.58 19.70 41.74
C SER A 255 -5.08 21.13 41.82
N ASP A 256 -6.11 21.48 41.04
CA ASP A 256 -7.24 22.16 41.66
C ASP A 256 -8.55 21.92 40.92
N SER A 257 -9.61 22.07 41.69
CA SER A 257 -10.93 21.49 41.52
C SER A 257 -11.99 22.58 41.34
N SER A 258 -13.18 22.12 40.93
CA SER A 258 -14.50 22.76 41.06
C SER A 258 -15.02 23.63 39.90
N GLY A 259 -16.27 23.35 39.51
CA GLY A 259 -17.07 24.25 38.66
C GLY A 259 -18.20 23.57 37.90
N VAL A 260 -19.27 23.21 38.61
CA VAL A 260 -20.56 22.74 38.09
C VAL A 260 -21.23 23.80 37.17
N SER A 261 -21.83 23.39 36.05
CA SER A 261 -23.14 23.90 35.60
C SER A 261 -23.76 22.98 34.54
N SER A 262 -24.95 22.50 34.87
CA SER A 262 -25.98 21.94 33.99
C SER A 262 -26.42 22.94 32.92
N ASP A 263 -26.70 22.47 31.71
CA ASP A 263 -27.81 23.00 30.91
C ASP A 263 -28.36 21.91 29.99
N GLU A 264 -29.65 21.69 30.15
CA GLU A 264 -30.52 20.86 29.33
C GLU A 264 -30.86 21.61 28.03
N HIS A 265 -30.87 20.91 26.89
CA HIS A 265 -31.67 21.35 25.76
C HIS A 265 -32.35 20.17 25.06
N GLU A 266 -33.68 20.20 25.15
CA GLU A 266 -34.63 19.35 24.47
C GLU A 266 -34.67 19.62 22.96
N GLY A 267 -35.04 18.58 22.20
CA GLY A 267 -36.06 18.72 21.15
C GLY A 267 -35.56 18.81 19.71
N GLY A 268 -35.87 17.78 18.91
CA GLY A 268 -35.75 17.87 17.46
C GLY A 268 -35.96 16.56 16.69
N GLU A 269 -37.08 15.86 16.91
CA GLU A 269 -37.53 14.81 16.00
C GLU A 269 -37.80 15.40 14.60
N SER A 270 -37.22 14.81 13.56
CA SER A 270 -37.76 14.96 12.19
C SER A 270 -37.84 13.60 11.51
N ASN A 271 -39.09 13.13 11.41
CA ASN A 271 -39.51 12.03 10.56
C ASN A 271 -39.27 12.40 9.08
N VAL A 272 -38.45 11.62 8.38
CA VAL A 272 -38.46 11.59 6.91
C VAL A 272 -38.60 10.13 6.47
N GLY A 273 -39.67 9.89 5.71
CA GLY A 273 -40.22 8.58 5.41
C GLY A 273 -39.32 7.67 4.59
N VAL A 274 -39.38 6.39 4.94
CA VAL A 274 -38.85 5.26 4.19
C VAL A 274 -39.67 5.04 2.91
N PRO A 275 -39.06 5.03 1.71
CA PRO A 275 -39.71 4.48 0.53
C PRO A 275 -39.56 2.96 0.53
N THR A 276 -40.71 2.29 0.49
CA THR A 276 -40.89 0.84 0.37
C THR A 276 -40.37 0.35 -0.98
N ALA A 277 -39.28 -0.43 -0.99
CA ALA A 277 -38.86 -1.18 -2.17
C ALA A 277 -39.67 -2.49 -2.26
N LYS A 278 -40.48 -2.59 -3.32
CA LYS A 278 -41.21 -3.79 -3.71
C LYS A 278 -40.24 -4.88 -4.16
N ALA A 279 -40.36 -6.05 -3.55
CA ALA A 279 -39.80 -7.29 -4.05
C ALA A 279 -40.34 -7.62 -5.45
N PHE A 280 -39.45 -7.88 -6.40
CA PHE A 280 -39.76 -8.63 -7.62
C PHE A 280 -39.12 -10.01 -7.50
N LEU A 281 -39.95 -11.00 -7.17
CA LEU A 281 -39.71 -12.41 -7.46
C LEU A 281 -40.11 -12.69 -8.91
N GLY A 282 -39.32 -13.52 -9.58
CA GLY A 282 -39.67 -14.20 -10.85
C GLY A 282 -38.39 -14.70 -11.52
N MET A 283 -37.88 -15.89 -11.19
CA MET A 283 -38.26 -17.23 -11.68
C MET A 283 -37.97 -17.47 -13.16
N ALA A 284 -37.11 -18.49 -13.35
CA ALA A 284 -36.87 -19.35 -14.51
C ALA A 284 -36.13 -18.76 -15.71
#